data_AF-A0A932K7Z3-F1
#
_entry.id   AF-A0A932K7Z3-F1
#
_cell.length_a   1.000
_cell.length_b   1.000
_cell.length_c   1.000
_cell.angle_alpha   90.00
_cell.angle_beta   90.00
_cell.angle_gamma   90.00
#
_symmetry.space_group_name_H-M   'P 1'
#
loop_
_entity.id
_entity.type
_entity.pdbx_description
1 polymer ?
#
loop_
_entity_poly.entity_id
_entity_poly.type
_entity_poly.pdbx_seq_one_letter_code
_entity_poly.pdbx_strand_id
1 'polypeptide(L)'
;MLGEKLGEFQGKVTGQRVLPSDESRPTVETTFEIRGTMLGVEATMLGTYWSTVRPDGTLYGECPKQGIIMTPDGDIGTWTGTGVGRFTGHGSAVSFRGVIYFQTASQKLARLNGVAVLYEWEVDEHGNARTPFWEWK
;
A
#
# COMPACT_ATOMS: atom_id res chain seq x y z
N MET A 1 -15.92 9.89 8.45
CA MET A 1 -15.03 10.48 9.47
C MET A 1 -13.79 9.58 9.57
N LEU A 2 -12.59 10.14 9.74
CA LEU A 2 -11.40 9.32 10.01
C LEU A 2 -11.53 8.69 11.40
N GLY A 3 -11.33 7.38 11.48
CA GLY A 3 -11.40 6.59 12.71
C GLY A 3 -10.04 6.40 13.39
N GLU A 4 -9.93 5.30 14.13
CA GLU A 4 -8.73 4.94 14.87
C GLU A 4 -7.55 4.62 13.94
N LYS A 5 -6.33 4.97 14.37
CA LYS A 5 -5.11 4.50 13.71
C LYS A 5 -4.95 3.01 13.95
N LEU A 6 -4.97 2.23 12.88
CA LEU A 6 -4.88 0.77 12.94
C LEU A 6 -3.44 0.28 12.99
N GLY A 7 -2.51 1.02 12.38
CA GLY A 7 -1.13 0.57 12.28
C GLY A 7 -0.21 1.56 11.61
N GLU A 8 1.07 1.20 11.57
CA GLU A 8 2.10 1.92 10.83
C GLU A 8 3.23 0.99 10.45
N PHE A 9 3.66 1.09 9.20
CA PHE A 9 4.71 0.25 8.64
C PHE A 9 5.77 1.10 7.95
N GLN A 10 6.99 0.59 7.92
CA GLN A 10 8.14 1.17 7.23
C GLN A 10 8.91 0.07 6.50
N GLY A 11 9.61 0.43 5.42
CA GLY A 11 10.43 -0.53 4.69
C GLY A 11 10.88 0.04 3.36
N LYS A 12 10.83 -0.77 2.31
CA LYS A 12 11.43 -0.40 1.04
C LYS A 12 10.68 -0.93 -0.17
N VAL A 13 10.70 -0.16 -1.24
CA VAL A 13 10.48 -0.65 -2.61
C VAL A 13 11.57 -1.66 -2.94
N THR A 14 11.18 -2.86 -3.35
CA THR A 14 12.08 -3.99 -3.65
C THR A 14 12.25 -4.23 -5.14
N GLY A 15 11.35 -3.71 -5.97
CA GLY A 15 11.46 -3.79 -7.43
C GLY A 15 10.52 -2.84 -8.15
N GLN A 16 10.93 -2.43 -9.35
CA GLN A 16 10.09 -1.67 -10.27
C GLN A 16 10.26 -2.20 -11.69
N ARG A 17 9.17 -2.22 -12.44
CA ARG A 17 9.14 -2.64 -13.85
C ARG A 17 8.22 -1.74 -14.65
N VAL A 18 8.76 -1.16 -15.73
CA VAL A 18 7.93 -0.42 -16.69
C VAL A 18 7.10 -1.41 -17.49
N LEU A 19 5.80 -1.20 -17.55
CA LEU A 19 4.84 -2.02 -18.28
C LEU A 19 4.46 -1.36 -19.62
N PRO A 20 3.95 -2.13 -20.60
CA PRO A 20 3.35 -1.56 -21.81
C PRO A 20 2.23 -0.59 -21.46
N SER A 21 2.21 0.58 -22.12
CA SER A 21 1.16 1.58 -21.97
C SER A 21 0.09 1.43 -23.04
N ASP A 22 -1.16 1.39 -22.63
CA ASP A 22 -2.37 1.36 -23.44
C ASP A 22 -2.77 2.76 -23.95
N GLU A 23 -2.45 3.83 -23.19
CA GLU A 23 -2.96 5.19 -23.44
C GLU A 23 -1.88 6.30 -23.41
N SER A 24 -0.78 6.14 -24.16
CA SER A 24 0.33 7.11 -24.28
C SER A 24 1.05 7.51 -22.98
N ARG A 25 0.68 6.90 -21.85
CA ARG A 25 1.18 7.27 -20.53
C ARG A 25 1.88 6.11 -19.84
N PRO A 26 3.01 6.39 -19.16
CA PRO A 26 3.77 5.33 -18.51
C PRO A 26 2.95 4.59 -17.46
N THR A 27 3.00 3.25 -17.52
CA THR A 27 2.51 2.38 -16.47
C THR A 27 3.71 1.69 -15.82
N VAL A 28 3.77 1.69 -14.50
CA VAL A 28 4.86 1.12 -13.70
C VAL A 28 4.31 0.15 -12.68
N GLU A 29 4.82 -1.07 -12.70
CA GLU A 29 4.67 -2.04 -11.63
C GLU A 29 5.72 -1.76 -10.53
N THR A 30 5.31 -1.78 -9.27
CA THR A 30 6.15 -1.56 -8.11
C THR A 30 5.85 -2.60 -7.05
N THR A 31 6.88 -3.31 -6.59
CA THR A 31 6.81 -4.26 -5.47
C THR A 31 7.53 -3.69 -4.26
N PHE A 32 7.01 -3.95 -3.06
CA PHE A 32 7.62 -3.51 -1.81
C PHE A 32 7.56 -4.58 -0.72
N GLU A 33 8.40 -4.39 0.29
CA GLU A 33 8.34 -5.09 1.57
C GLU A 33 8.42 -4.06 2.70
N ILE A 34 7.50 -4.14 3.65
CA ILE A 34 7.43 -3.26 4.82
C ILE A 34 7.13 -4.05 6.08
N ARG A 35 7.57 -3.54 7.24
CA ARG A 35 7.35 -4.13 8.55
C ARG A 35 6.83 -3.07 9.52
N GLY A 36 6.05 -3.51 10.49
CA GLY A 36 5.42 -2.61 11.45
C GLY A 36 4.43 -3.31 12.34
N THR A 37 3.45 -2.55 12.83
CA THR A 37 2.36 -3.09 13.66
C THR A 37 1.01 -2.80 13.02
N MET A 38 0.10 -3.77 13.10
CA MET A 38 -1.30 -3.68 12.68
C MET A 38 -2.17 -4.22 13.81
N LEU A 39 -3.11 -3.41 14.30
CA LEU A 39 -3.93 -3.70 15.48
C LEU A 39 -3.10 -4.09 16.72
N GLY A 40 -1.91 -3.49 16.86
CA GLY A 40 -0.95 -3.80 17.93
C GLY A 40 -0.16 -5.10 17.73
N VAL A 41 -0.36 -5.81 16.62
CA VAL A 41 0.35 -7.06 16.28
C VAL A 41 1.46 -6.75 15.31
N GLU A 42 2.67 -7.25 15.57
CA GLU A 42 3.77 -7.17 14.60
C GLU A 42 3.40 -7.91 13.31
N ALA A 43 3.74 -7.31 12.17
CA ALA A 43 3.51 -7.92 10.88
C ALA A 43 4.50 -7.44 9.81
N THR A 44 4.67 -8.28 8.79
CA THR A 44 5.30 -7.94 7.52
C THR A 44 4.21 -7.84 6.46
N MET A 45 4.27 -6.81 5.62
CA MET A 45 3.43 -6.68 4.44
C MET A 45 4.29 -6.66 3.17
N LEU A 46 3.81 -7.38 2.17
CA LEU A 46 4.34 -7.40 0.81
C LEU A 46 3.21 -6.98 -0.13
N GLY A 47 3.53 -6.25 -1.19
CA GLY A 47 2.53 -5.86 -2.17
C GLY A 47 3.13 -5.52 -3.52
N THR A 48 2.40 -5.85 -4.58
CA THR A 48 2.70 -5.41 -5.94
C THR A 48 1.57 -4.53 -6.45
N TYR A 49 1.87 -3.26 -6.69
CA TYR A 49 0.97 -2.30 -7.34
C TYR A 49 1.36 -2.12 -8.80
N TRP A 50 0.39 -1.85 -9.65
CA TRP A 50 0.63 -1.09 -10.88
C TRP A 50 0.18 0.34 -10.67
N SER A 51 0.81 1.29 -11.35
CA SER A 51 0.41 2.69 -11.35
C SER A 51 0.57 3.31 -12.73
N THR A 52 -0.30 4.26 -13.07
CA THR A 52 -0.25 5.02 -14.33
C THR A 52 -0.33 6.52 -14.07
N VAL A 53 0.34 7.29 -14.92
CA VAL A 53 0.26 8.76 -14.92
C VAL A 53 -1.05 9.19 -15.57
N ARG A 54 -1.78 10.12 -14.97
CA ARG A 54 -3.04 10.71 -15.46
C ARG A 54 -2.79 11.99 -16.28
N PRO A 55 -3.79 12.53 -17.01
CA PRO A 55 -3.58 13.70 -17.88
C PRO A 55 -3.17 14.95 -17.11
N ASP A 56 -3.64 15.04 -15.87
CA ASP A 56 -3.40 16.14 -14.94
C ASP A 56 -2.06 15.98 -14.17
N GLY A 57 -1.26 14.97 -14.50
CA GLY A 57 0.01 14.66 -13.83
C GLY A 57 -0.14 13.92 -12.49
N THR A 58 -1.36 13.61 -12.05
CA THR A 58 -1.58 12.75 -10.88
C THR A 58 -1.25 11.29 -11.23
N LEU A 59 -1.08 10.46 -10.21
CA LEU A 59 -0.90 9.03 -10.35
C LEU A 59 -2.17 8.32 -9.92
N TYR A 60 -2.50 7.24 -10.63
CA TYR A 60 -3.46 6.24 -10.15
C TYR A 60 -2.73 4.94 -9.92
N GLY A 61 -3.06 4.21 -8.86
CA GLY A 61 -2.50 2.89 -8.63
C GLY A 61 -3.48 1.91 -8.04
N GLU A 62 -3.30 0.64 -8.38
CA GLU A 62 -4.06 -0.48 -7.83
C GLU A 62 -3.16 -1.66 -7.49
N CYS A 63 -3.57 -2.38 -6.46
CA CYS A 63 -3.06 -3.69 -6.07
C CYS A 63 -4.24 -4.67 -6.04
N PRO A 64 -4.56 -5.33 -7.16
CA PRO A 64 -5.71 -6.22 -7.24
C PRO A 64 -5.39 -7.59 -6.61
N LYS A 65 -5.66 -7.74 -5.30
CA LYS A 65 -5.39 -8.96 -4.51
C LYS A 65 -3.93 -9.47 -4.59
N GLN A 66 -2.98 -8.56 -4.78
CA GLN A 66 -1.54 -8.86 -4.81
C GLN A 66 -0.82 -8.39 -3.54
N GLY A 67 -1.58 -8.23 -2.47
CA GLY A 67 -1.09 -7.89 -1.15
C GLY A 67 -1.06 -9.10 -0.23
N ILE A 68 -0.01 -9.20 0.59
CA ILE A 68 0.13 -10.19 1.67
C ILE A 68 0.39 -9.45 2.98
N ILE A 69 -0.20 -9.92 4.06
CA ILE A 69 0.18 -9.57 5.44
C ILE A 69 0.49 -10.86 6.20
N MET A 70 1.61 -10.89 6.94
CA MET A 70 2.05 -12.05 7.71
C MET A 70 2.47 -11.63 9.12
N THR A 71 2.04 -12.36 10.13
CA THR A 71 2.52 -12.18 11.52
C THR A 71 3.68 -13.13 11.83
N PRO A 72 4.51 -12.87 12.85
CA PRO A 72 5.57 -13.78 13.28
C PRO A 72 5.06 -15.18 13.66
N ASP A 73 3.81 -15.27 14.12
CA ASP A 73 3.19 -16.53 14.54
C ASP A 73 2.60 -17.35 13.37
N GLY A 74 2.81 -16.90 12.13
CA GLY A 74 2.42 -17.63 10.92
C GLY A 74 1.01 -17.33 10.42
N ASP A 75 0.26 -16.41 11.05
CA ASP A 75 -1.01 -15.94 10.49
C ASP A 75 -0.76 -15.22 9.16
N ILE A 76 -1.57 -15.53 8.14
CA ILE A 76 -1.50 -14.93 6.81
C ILE A 76 -2.85 -14.30 6.44
N GLY A 77 -2.78 -13.16 5.74
CA GLY A 77 -3.91 -12.53 5.07
C GLY A 77 -3.51 -12.01 3.69
N THR A 78 -4.50 -11.76 2.85
CA THR A 78 -4.33 -11.03 1.59
C THR A 78 -5.04 -9.69 1.67
N TRP A 79 -4.65 -8.76 0.81
CA TRP A 79 -5.32 -7.48 0.71
C TRP A 79 -5.31 -6.96 -0.73
N THR A 80 -6.25 -6.08 -1.02
CA THR A 80 -6.32 -5.31 -2.26
C THR A 80 -6.38 -3.82 -1.92
N GLY A 81 -5.79 -2.98 -2.76
CA GLY A 81 -5.79 -1.54 -2.52
C GLY A 81 -5.90 -0.73 -3.80
N THR A 82 -6.36 0.50 -3.66
CA THR A 82 -6.40 1.51 -4.73
C THR A 82 -5.99 2.85 -4.15
N GLY A 83 -5.39 3.71 -4.96
CA GLY A 83 -4.98 5.03 -4.51
C GLY A 83 -4.74 6.03 -5.62
N VAL A 84 -4.74 7.30 -5.22
CA VAL A 84 -4.33 8.43 -6.04
C VAL A 84 -3.09 9.03 -5.42
N GLY A 85 -2.12 9.39 -6.25
CA GLY A 85 -0.85 9.93 -5.80
C GLY A 85 -0.31 11.04 -6.67
N ARG A 86 0.90 11.46 -6.34
CA ARG A 86 1.68 12.46 -7.06
C ARG A 86 3.16 12.20 -6.87
N PHE A 87 3.97 12.69 -7.81
CA PHE A 87 5.39 12.89 -7.58
C PHE A 87 5.60 14.02 -6.55
N THR A 88 6.63 13.89 -5.70
CA THR A 88 6.96 14.92 -4.71
C THR A 88 7.96 15.95 -5.24
N GLY A 89 8.51 15.73 -6.45
CA GLY A 89 9.51 16.61 -7.06
C GLY A 89 10.97 16.22 -6.76
N HIS A 90 11.19 15.18 -5.96
CA HIS A 90 12.51 14.67 -5.61
C HIS A 90 12.77 13.33 -6.31
N GLY A 91 13.30 13.36 -7.53
CA GLY A 91 13.57 12.15 -8.30
C GLY A 91 12.33 11.27 -8.49
N SER A 92 12.42 10.00 -8.09
CA SER A 92 11.31 9.03 -8.15
C SER A 92 10.39 9.03 -6.92
N ALA A 93 10.55 9.99 -6.01
CA ALA A 93 9.75 10.06 -4.79
C ALA A 93 8.27 10.33 -5.09
N VAL A 94 7.40 9.61 -4.40
CA VAL A 94 5.94 9.61 -4.62
C VAL A 94 5.19 9.60 -3.31
N SER A 95 3.95 10.07 -3.40
CA SER A 95 3.07 10.29 -2.25
C SER A 95 1.64 9.92 -2.64
N PHE A 96 1.09 8.86 -2.04
CA PHE A 96 -0.22 8.28 -2.37
C PHE A 96 -1.18 8.31 -1.16
N ARG A 97 -2.48 8.44 -1.45
CA ARG A 97 -3.57 8.19 -0.50
C ARG A 97 -4.56 7.25 -1.14
N GLY A 98 -5.10 6.35 -0.33
CA GLY A 98 -5.99 5.34 -0.85
C GLY A 98 -6.68 4.54 0.23
N VAL A 99 -7.30 3.45 -0.21
CA VAL A 99 -8.01 2.50 0.63
C VAL A 99 -7.52 1.09 0.33
N ILE A 100 -7.40 0.30 1.39
CA ILE A 100 -7.07 -1.12 1.37
C ILE A 100 -8.20 -1.90 2.03
N TYR A 101 -8.49 -3.06 1.46
CA TYR A 101 -9.43 -4.04 2.00
C TYR A 101 -8.68 -5.34 2.26
N PHE A 102 -8.76 -5.83 3.50
CA PHE A 102 -8.08 -7.03 3.93
C PHE A 102 -9.02 -8.24 3.92
N GLN A 103 -8.43 -9.41 3.76
CA GLN A 103 -9.08 -10.69 3.95
C GLN A 103 -8.12 -11.63 4.70
N THR A 104 -8.51 -12.07 5.89
CA THR A 104 -7.69 -12.95 6.74
C THR A 104 -8.56 -13.87 7.60
N ALA A 105 -8.03 -15.05 7.92
CA ALA A 105 -8.61 -15.96 8.91
C ALA A 105 -8.01 -15.78 10.32
N SER A 106 -7.02 -14.90 10.48
CA SER A 106 -6.40 -14.61 11.78
C SER A 106 -7.42 -14.02 12.76
N GLN A 107 -7.50 -14.58 13.96
CA GLN A 107 -8.31 -14.01 15.04
C GLN A 107 -7.72 -12.68 15.52
N LYS A 108 -6.39 -12.53 15.52
CA LYS A 108 -5.69 -11.30 15.96
C LYS A 108 -5.95 -10.12 15.01
N LEU A 109 -6.14 -10.41 13.73
CA LEU A 109 -6.40 -9.40 12.69
C LEU A 109 -7.85 -9.36 12.20
N ALA A 110 -8.77 -10.08 12.87
CA ALA A 110 -10.14 -10.29 12.39
C ALA A 110 -10.92 -8.99 12.14
N ARG A 111 -10.62 -7.91 12.89
CA ARG A 111 -11.24 -6.59 12.71
C ARG A 111 -11.02 -6.03 11.30
N LEU A 112 -9.90 -6.34 10.65
CA LEU A 112 -9.57 -5.82 9.31
C LEU A 112 -10.55 -6.32 8.23
N ASN A 113 -11.20 -7.48 8.43
CA ASN A 113 -12.17 -8.02 7.47
C ASN A 113 -13.44 -7.16 7.33
N GLY A 114 -13.74 -6.34 8.34
CA GLY A 114 -15.00 -5.60 8.42
C GLY A 114 -14.87 -4.10 8.20
N VAL A 115 -13.68 -3.60 7.87
CA VAL A 115 -13.41 -2.16 7.79
C VAL A 115 -12.70 -1.78 6.49
N ALA A 116 -13.02 -0.61 5.97
CA ALA A 116 -12.21 0.05 4.96
C ALA A 116 -11.00 0.69 5.64
N VAL A 117 -9.79 0.38 5.17
CA VAL A 117 -8.55 0.87 5.77
C VAL A 117 -7.94 1.94 4.87
N LEU A 118 -7.96 3.19 5.33
CA LEU A 118 -7.25 4.27 4.67
C LEU A 118 -5.75 4.15 4.92
N TYR A 119 -4.96 4.52 3.91
CA TYR A 119 -3.51 4.56 4.02
C TYR A 119 -2.94 5.84 3.43
N GLU A 120 -1.77 6.24 3.95
CA GLU A 120 -0.85 7.14 3.27
C GLU A 120 0.38 6.33 2.87
N TRP A 121 0.90 6.53 1.65
CA TRP A 121 2.11 5.84 1.20
C TRP A 121 3.10 6.89 0.72
N GLU A 122 4.14 7.09 1.54
CA GLU A 122 5.21 8.04 1.28
C GLU A 122 6.50 7.28 0.94
N VAL A 123 7.09 7.60 -0.21
CA VAL A 123 8.34 7.00 -0.67
C VAL A 123 9.32 8.09 -1.08
N ASP A 124 10.54 8.03 -0.56
CA ASP A 124 11.62 8.95 -0.91
C ASP A 124 12.38 8.53 -2.19
N GLU A 125 13.36 9.33 -2.64
CA GLU A 125 14.16 9.02 -3.84
C GLU A 125 15.01 7.75 -3.71
N HIS A 126 15.16 7.21 -2.50
CA HIS A 126 15.92 5.98 -2.22
C HIS A 126 15.03 4.75 -2.10
N GLY A 127 13.71 4.92 -2.31
CA GLY A 127 12.72 3.87 -2.22
C GLY A 127 12.34 3.50 -0.79
N ASN A 128 12.73 4.29 0.23
CA ASN A 128 12.31 4.04 1.60
C ASN A 128 10.84 4.44 1.74
N ALA A 129 10.04 3.55 2.30
CA ALA A 129 8.60 3.70 2.39
C ALA A 129 8.14 3.85 3.84
N ARG A 130 7.13 4.69 4.05
CA ARG A 130 6.38 4.81 5.31
C ARG A 130 4.89 4.83 5.01
N THR A 131 4.12 4.04 5.77
CA THR A 131 2.67 3.93 5.58
C THR A 131 1.91 3.75 6.89
N PRO A 132 1.32 4.82 7.44
CA PRO A 132 0.29 4.72 8.46
C PRO A 132 -1.05 4.26 7.89
N PHE A 133 -1.84 3.59 8.72
CA PHE A 133 -3.16 3.04 8.38
C PHE A 133 -4.23 3.47 9.39
N TRP A 134 -5.43 3.76 8.90
CA TRP A 134 -6.58 4.17 9.72
C TRP A 134 -7.86 3.50 9.29
N GLU A 135 -8.78 3.30 10.22
CA GLU A 135 -10.14 2.90 9.91
C GLU A 135 -10.91 4.08 9.32
N TRP A 136 -11.72 3.83 8.29
CA TRP A 136 -12.75 4.76 7.85
C TRP A 136 -14.07 4.54 8.62
N LYS A 137 -14.67 5.62 9.13
CA LYS A 137 -15.96 5.63 9.84
C LYS A 137 -17.03 6.42 9.11
#